data_AF-A0A1G8NPZ7-F1
#
_entry.id   AF-A0A1G8NPZ7-F1
#
_cell.length_a   1.000
_cell.length_b   1.000
_cell.length_c   1.000
_cell.angle_alpha   90.00
_cell.angle_beta   90.00
_cell.angle_gamma   90.00
#
_symmetry.space_group_name_H-M   'P 1'
#
loop_
_entity.id
_entity.type
_entity.pdbx_description
1 polymer ?
#
loop_
_entity_poly.entity_id
_entity_poly.type
_entity_poly.pdbx_seq_one_letter_code
_entity_poly.pdbx_strand_id
1 'polypeptide(L)'
;MLESPLVKRGPLGTRLTLVLEEKQKVVKELLAYLRQEELPEYAAMVEWLKVIYRDDETEKLHFQDWKRVSLQKGAFQSADATAACVAINNLHLMRGLIGKPGSGPLHMAGQPSSSSNRTVGGVGTYPGNRNPENPDHLRDIARLWNVEESSLAVGPEKGIIKQIELMEKEQIGFFWNIHTNPLVSLPNLPRVKKAMEKPFVVVQDPFLTETTKVAMLYFLEQCGGRRKERWKRGSVPSIY
;
A
#
# COMPACT_ATOMS: atom_id res chain seq x y z
N MET A 1 -8.60 26.35 18.46
CA MET A 1 -9.11 25.82 17.18
C MET A 1 -8.57 26.70 16.07
N LEU A 2 -7.59 26.22 15.29
CA LEU A 2 -6.98 27.00 14.20
C LEU A 2 -7.77 26.78 12.92
N GLU A 3 -8.57 27.76 12.51
CA GLU A 3 -9.22 27.79 11.20
C GLU A 3 -8.16 27.84 10.10
N SER A 4 -8.05 26.75 9.33
CA SER A 4 -7.07 26.63 8.26
C SER A 4 -7.72 27.05 6.92
N PRO A 5 -7.10 27.96 6.15
CA PRO A 5 -7.67 28.51 4.90
C PRO A 5 -7.93 27.51 3.76
N LEU A 6 -7.57 26.23 3.95
CA LEU A 6 -7.76 25.15 2.97
C LEU A 6 -8.92 24.22 3.30
N VAL A 7 -9.55 24.39 4.47
CA VAL A 7 -10.93 23.92 4.69
C VAL A 7 -11.86 24.92 4.00
N LYS A 8 -11.73 25.05 2.67
CA LYS A 8 -12.73 25.79 1.91
C LYS A 8 -14.01 24.97 1.93
N ARG A 9 -15.14 25.66 2.19
CA ARG A 9 -16.51 25.13 2.16
C ARG A 9 -16.85 24.59 0.77
N GLY A 10 -16.40 23.39 0.48
CA GLY A 10 -16.74 22.60 -0.70
C GLY A 10 -17.01 21.15 -0.28
N PRO A 11 -17.59 20.31 -1.15
CA PRO A 11 -18.05 18.96 -0.79
C PRO A 11 -16.97 18.09 -0.11
N LEU A 12 -15.71 18.26 -0.52
CA LEU A 12 -14.57 17.55 0.06
C LEU A 12 -14.22 18.04 1.49
N GLY A 13 -14.31 19.36 1.73
CA GLY A 13 -14.07 19.94 3.06
C GLY A 13 -15.15 19.53 4.06
N THR A 14 -16.42 19.58 3.65
CA THR A 14 -17.54 19.10 4.48
C THR A 14 -17.42 17.60 4.77
N ARG A 15 -17.11 16.79 3.77
CA ARG A 15 -16.91 15.33 3.94
C ARG A 15 -15.74 15.04 4.88
N LEU A 16 -14.66 15.81 4.79
CA LEU A 16 -13.53 15.66 5.71
C LEU A 16 -13.96 15.99 7.15
N THR A 17 -14.63 17.12 7.39
CA THR A 17 -15.13 17.50 8.72
C THR A 17 -16.03 16.43 9.33
N LEU A 18 -16.99 15.89 8.56
CA LEU A 18 -17.88 14.82 9.02
C LEU A 18 -17.10 13.56 9.43
N VAL A 19 -16.09 13.15 8.64
CA VAL A 19 -15.23 12.02 8.98
C VAL A 19 -14.43 12.30 10.25
N LEU A 20 -13.97 13.54 10.47
CA LEU A 20 -13.25 13.91 11.69
C LEU A 20 -14.14 13.81 12.93
N GLU A 21 -15.35 14.35 12.85
CA GLU A 21 -16.34 14.29 13.93
C GLU A 21 -16.73 12.84 14.25
N GLU A 22 -16.97 12.02 13.23
CA GLU A 22 -17.27 10.60 13.37
C GLU A 22 -16.11 9.85 14.07
N LYS A 23 -14.87 10.03 13.62
CA LYS A 23 -13.71 9.35 14.23
C LYS A 23 -13.48 9.78 15.67
N GLN A 24 -13.64 11.07 15.98
CA GLN A 24 -13.54 11.56 17.36
C GLN A 24 -14.64 10.97 18.25
N LYS A 25 -15.86 10.82 17.73
CA LYS A 25 -16.96 10.17 18.44
C LYS A 25 -16.66 8.69 18.72
N VAL A 26 -16.22 7.94 17.70
CA VAL A 26 -15.88 6.51 17.83
C VAL A 26 -14.78 6.28 18.87
N VAL A 27 -13.75 7.13 18.91
CA VAL A 27 -12.68 7.02 19.93
C VAL A 27 -13.24 7.22 21.34
N LYS A 28 -14.14 8.20 21.54
CA LYS A 28 -14.78 8.43 22.85
C LYS A 28 -15.66 7.26 23.28
N GLU A 29 -16.44 6.71 22.36
CA GLU A 29 -17.30 5.55 22.61
C GLU A 29 -16.49 4.30 22.94
N LEU A 30 -15.42 4.03 22.19
CA LEU A 30 -14.51 2.92 22.45
C LEU A 30 -13.84 3.03 23.83
N LEU A 31 -13.36 4.23 24.20
CA LEU A 31 -12.78 4.45 25.53
C LEU A 31 -13.79 4.25 26.65
N ALA A 32 -15.03 4.71 26.46
CA ALA A 32 -16.09 4.50 27.44
C ALA A 32 -16.39 3.00 27.62
N TYR A 33 -16.47 2.25 26.52
CA TYR A 33 -16.68 0.81 26.53
C TYR A 33 -15.53 0.05 27.20
N LEU A 34 -14.28 0.27 26.76
CA LEU A 34 -13.11 -0.41 27.33
C LEU A 34 -12.95 -0.14 28.83
N ARG A 35 -13.36 1.06 29.29
CA ARG A 35 -13.39 1.43 30.71
C ARG A 35 -14.48 0.70 31.48
N GLN A 36 -15.67 0.57 30.89
CA GLN A 36 -16.81 -0.12 31.52
C GLN A 36 -16.55 -1.62 31.68
N GLU A 37 -15.91 -2.24 30.69
CA GLU A 37 -15.60 -3.68 30.68
C GLU A 37 -14.27 -4.03 31.39
N GLU A 38 -13.62 -3.04 32.04
CA GLU A 38 -12.34 -3.19 32.75
C GLU A 38 -11.24 -3.93 31.95
N LEU A 39 -11.25 -3.76 30.62
CA LEU A 39 -10.35 -4.47 29.73
C LEU A 39 -8.91 -3.95 29.85
N PRO A 40 -7.88 -4.82 29.87
CA PRO A 40 -6.48 -4.41 30.00
C PRO A 40 -6.00 -3.50 28.86
N GLU A 41 -6.64 -3.59 27.69
CA GLU A 41 -6.41 -2.74 26.53
C GLU A 41 -6.78 -1.27 26.79
N TYR A 42 -7.65 -0.98 27.77
CA TYR A 42 -7.99 0.40 28.14
C TYR A 42 -6.73 1.17 28.58
N ALA A 43 -5.93 0.57 29.46
CA ALA A 43 -4.70 1.20 29.95
C ALA A 43 -3.70 1.41 28.81
N ALA A 44 -3.49 0.38 27.97
CA ALA A 44 -2.60 0.47 26.82
C ALA A 44 -3.06 1.54 25.81
N MET A 45 -4.38 1.64 25.56
CA MET A 45 -4.94 2.62 24.64
C MET A 45 -4.94 4.03 25.21
N VAL A 46 -5.13 4.19 26.53
CA VAL A 46 -4.94 5.47 27.23
C VAL A 46 -3.48 5.90 27.18
N GLU A 47 -2.51 5.01 27.38
CA GLU A 47 -1.08 5.33 27.21
C GLU A 47 -0.76 5.70 25.76
N TRP A 48 -1.31 4.98 24.78
CA TRP A 48 -1.17 5.32 23.36
C TRP A 48 -1.80 6.68 23.03
N LEU A 49 -2.97 6.96 23.61
CA LEU A 49 -3.62 8.25 23.49
C LEU A 49 -2.84 9.34 24.20
N LYS A 50 -2.20 9.09 25.34
CA LYS A 50 -1.28 10.05 25.99
C LYS A 50 -0.06 10.33 25.11
N VAL A 51 0.48 9.35 24.38
CA VAL A 51 1.51 9.62 23.35
C VAL A 51 0.97 10.53 22.23
N ILE A 52 -0.31 10.38 21.86
CA ILE A 52 -1.00 11.22 20.87
C ILE A 52 -1.42 12.60 21.44
N TYR A 53 -1.76 12.66 22.72
CA TYR A 53 -2.39 13.78 23.43
C TYR A 53 -1.50 14.40 24.51
N ARG A 54 -0.21 14.03 24.55
CA ARG A 54 0.90 14.45 25.43
C ARG A 54 1.04 13.70 26.77
N ASP A 55 2.24 13.15 26.94
CA ASP A 55 2.93 12.77 28.19
C ASP A 55 4.27 13.55 28.26
N ASP A 56 4.86 13.70 29.45
CA ASP A 56 6.04 14.53 29.73
C ASP A 56 7.28 14.13 28.89
N GLU A 57 7.44 12.85 28.53
CA GLU A 57 8.52 12.39 27.63
C GLU A 57 8.21 12.63 26.14
N THR A 58 6.93 12.70 25.76
CA THR A 58 6.50 13.00 24.39
C THR A 58 6.40 14.50 24.10
N GLU A 59 6.23 15.34 25.13
CA GLU A 59 6.38 16.79 25.00
C GLU A 59 7.79 17.18 24.52
N LYS A 60 8.83 16.47 24.98
CA LYS A 60 10.23 16.66 24.54
C LYS A 60 10.42 16.40 23.04
N LEU A 61 9.56 15.59 22.44
CA LEU A 61 9.60 15.27 21.01
C LEU A 61 8.85 16.31 20.16
N HIS A 62 8.17 17.27 20.78
CA HIS A 62 7.42 18.35 20.12
C HIS A 62 6.42 17.85 19.06
N PHE A 63 5.76 16.71 19.29
CA PHE A 63 4.85 16.08 18.32
C PHE A 63 3.71 16.99 17.84
N GLN A 64 3.25 17.94 18.68
CA GLN A 64 2.27 18.96 18.28
C GLN A 64 2.72 19.82 17.09
N ASP A 65 4.02 19.92 16.86
CA ASP A 65 4.60 20.70 15.77
C ASP A 65 4.81 19.84 14.52
N TRP A 66 4.72 18.51 14.66
CA TRP A 66 4.87 17.58 13.56
C TRP A 66 3.65 17.68 12.65
N LYS A 67 3.88 18.09 11.41
CA LYS A 67 2.85 18.20 10.38
C LYS A 67 2.79 16.96 9.49
N ARG A 68 3.86 16.18 9.47
CA ARG A 68 4.08 15.03 8.59
C ARG A 68 4.73 13.90 9.35
N VAL A 69 4.24 12.68 9.12
CA VAL A 69 4.93 11.45 9.51
C VAL A 69 5.28 10.68 8.24
N SER A 70 6.56 10.36 8.08
CA SER A 70 7.05 9.49 7.01
C SER A 70 7.19 8.06 7.52
N LEU A 71 6.64 7.11 6.77
CA LEU A 71 6.81 5.69 7.02
C LEU A 71 7.73 5.08 5.97
N GLN A 72 8.60 4.19 6.44
CA GLN A 72 9.50 3.39 5.61
C GLN A 72 9.21 1.89 5.80
N LYS A 73 9.93 1.04 5.05
CA LYS A 73 9.69 -0.41 4.96
C LYS A 73 9.65 -1.13 6.31
N GLY A 74 10.41 -0.70 7.31
CA GLY A 74 10.37 -1.28 8.65
C GLY A 74 8.98 -1.26 9.31
N ALA A 75 8.19 -0.22 9.06
CA ALA A 75 6.81 -0.16 9.57
C ALA A 75 5.83 -1.01 8.75
N PHE A 76 6.11 -1.22 7.45
CA PHE A 76 5.24 -2.00 6.55
C PHE A 76 5.52 -3.51 6.57
N GLN A 77 6.66 -3.93 7.11
CA GLN A 77 7.12 -5.33 7.16
C GLN A 77 6.98 -5.94 8.56
N SER A 78 6.14 -5.36 9.41
CA SER A 78 5.77 -5.92 10.72
C SER A 78 4.45 -6.69 10.63
N ALA A 79 4.19 -7.57 11.61
CA ALA A 79 2.93 -8.32 11.70
C ALA A 79 1.71 -7.39 11.82
N ASP A 80 1.86 -6.28 12.54
CA ASP A 80 0.80 -5.29 12.80
C ASP A 80 0.87 -4.06 11.88
N ALA A 81 1.53 -4.19 10.72
CA ALA A 81 1.76 -3.09 9.79
C ALA A 81 0.47 -2.35 9.40
N THR A 82 -0.62 -3.10 9.17
CA THR A 82 -1.93 -2.51 8.83
C THR A 82 -2.48 -1.67 9.97
N ALA A 83 -2.44 -2.17 11.21
CA ALA A 83 -2.91 -1.45 12.39
C ALA A 83 -2.07 -0.18 12.62
N ALA A 84 -0.75 -0.27 12.48
CA ALA A 84 0.14 0.87 12.58
C ALA A 84 -0.16 1.96 11.53
N CYS A 85 -0.40 1.56 10.27
CA CYS A 85 -0.77 2.49 9.20
C CYS A 85 -2.13 3.17 9.47
N VAL A 86 -3.11 2.40 9.94
CA VAL A 86 -4.44 2.94 10.32
C VAL A 86 -4.29 3.94 11.46
N ALA A 87 -3.50 3.61 12.48
CA ALA A 87 -3.26 4.49 13.62
C ALA A 87 -2.62 5.81 13.22
N ILE A 88 -1.64 5.78 12.31
CA ILE A 88 -1.00 6.98 11.77
C ILE A 88 -1.97 7.81 10.92
N ASN A 89 -2.80 7.17 10.10
CA ASN A 89 -3.84 7.87 9.35
C ASN A 89 -4.85 8.54 10.30
N ASN A 90 -5.28 7.83 11.35
CA ASN A 90 -6.17 8.35 12.37
C ASN A 90 -5.54 9.55 13.12
N LEU A 91 -4.25 9.50 13.43
CA LEU A 91 -3.53 10.63 14.04
C LEU A 91 -3.62 11.89 13.18
N HIS A 92 -3.36 11.78 11.87
CA HIS A 92 -3.45 12.92 10.95
C HIS A 92 -4.88 13.41 10.78
N LEU A 93 -5.86 12.50 10.75
CA LEU A 93 -7.26 12.85 10.74
C LEU A 93 -7.62 13.63 12.01
N MET A 94 -7.43 13.07 13.20
CA MET A 94 -7.78 13.72 14.47
C MET A 94 -7.16 15.11 14.64
N ARG A 95 -5.96 15.33 14.09
CA ARG A 95 -5.26 16.63 14.11
C ARG A 95 -5.65 17.57 12.96
N GLY A 96 -6.53 17.15 12.08
CA GLY A 96 -6.98 17.88 10.90
C GLY A 96 -5.83 18.20 9.94
N LEU A 97 -4.85 17.30 9.80
CA LEU A 97 -3.63 17.51 9.00
C LEU A 97 -3.80 17.05 7.54
N ILE A 98 -4.87 16.33 7.22
CA ILE A 98 -5.16 15.88 5.85
C ILE A 98 -5.56 17.07 4.96
N GLY A 99 -5.03 17.10 3.74
CA GLY A 99 -5.33 18.14 2.74
C GLY A 99 -4.61 19.48 2.96
N LYS A 100 -3.69 19.57 3.93
CA LYS A 100 -2.89 20.77 4.20
C LYS A 100 -1.49 20.65 3.61
N PRO A 101 -0.96 21.66 2.89
CA PRO A 101 0.40 21.71 2.39
C PRO A 101 1.40 21.41 3.51
N GLY A 102 2.42 20.64 3.16
CA GLY A 102 3.43 20.21 4.13
C GLY A 102 2.96 19.15 5.13
N SER A 103 1.68 18.75 5.11
CA SER A 103 1.08 17.90 6.13
C SER A 103 0.52 16.59 5.58
N GLY A 104 0.36 15.60 6.46
CA GLY A 104 -0.25 14.31 6.14
C GLY A 104 0.72 13.12 6.19
N PRO A 105 0.18 11.89 6.11
CA PRO A 105 0.98 10.68 6.09
C PRO A 105 1.75 10.61 4.76
N LEU A 106 3.06 10.32 4.85
CA LEU A 106 3.90 10.13 3.67
C LEU A 106 4.43 8.70 3.61
N HIS A 107 4.02 7.97 2.57
CA HIS A 107 4.58 6.66 2.25
C HIS A 107 5.83 6.82 1.37
N MET A 108 7.00 6.47 1.93
CA MET A 108 8.23 6.41 1.14
C MET A 108 8.34 5.03 0.47
N ALA A 109 7.91 4.96 -0.79
CA ALA A 109 8.07 3.76 -1.59
C ALA A 109 9.56 3.50 -1.86
N GLY A 110 10.00 2.24 -1.72
CA GLY A 110 11.40 1.86 -1.92
C GLY A 110 11.78 1.78 -3.41
N GLN A 111 10.99 1.07 -4.21
CA GLN A 111 11.25 0.96 -5.65
C GLN A 111 10.66 2.17 -6.40
N PRO A 112 11.40 2.77 -7.35
CA PRO A 112 10.97 3.97 -8.07
C PRO A 112 9.59 3.84 -8.76
N SER A 113 9.30 2.67 -9.31
CA SER A 113 8.04 2.40 -10.03
C SER A 113 6.96 1.76 -9.18
N SER A 114 7.19 1.53 -7.87
CA SER A 114 6.25 0.76 -7.04
C SER A 114 4.84 1.36 -7.00
N SER A 115 4.76 2.67 -6.80
CA SER A 115 3.46 3.38 -6.77
C SER A 115 2.80 3.39 -8.14
N SER A 116 3.56 3.65 -9.20
CA SER A 116 3.04 3.66 -10.58
C SER A 116 2.59 2.29 -11.05
N ASN A 117 3.28 1.22 -10.65
CA ASN A 117 2.89 -0.15 -10.97
C ASN A 117 1.51 -0.49 -10.39
N ARG A 118 1.22 -0.02 -9.17
CA ARG A 118 -0.09 -0.20 -8.55
C ARG A 118 -1.19 0.54 -9.29
N THR A 119 -0.94 1.78 -9.69
CA THR A 119 -1.95 2.58 -10.39
C THR A 119 -2.31 2.02 -11.76
N VAL A 120 -1.39 1.30 -12.42
CA VAL A 120 -1.67 0.59 -13.68
C VAL A 120 -2.19 -0.85 -13.49
N GLY A 121 -2.40 -1.29 -12.25
CA GLY A 121 -3.00 -2.59 -11.94
C GLY A 121 -2.02 -3.76 -11.76
N GLY A 122 -0.72 -3.49 -11.69
CA GLY A 122 0.32 -4.51 -11.54
C GLY A 122 0.37 -5.21 -10.16
N VAL A 123 -0.63 -5.02 -9.31
CA VAL A 123 -0.78 -5.73 -8.01
C VAL A 123 -2.11 -6.48 -7.88
N GLY A 124 -2.88 -6.59 -8.96
CA GLY A 124 -4.14 -7.36 -9.00
C GLY A 124 -5.42 -6.52 -8.98
N THR A 125 -5.33 -5.21 -8.69
CA THR A 125 -6.43 -4.27 -8.95
C THR A 125 -6.51 -3.91 -10.44
N TYR A 126 -7.68 -3.52 -10.94
CA TYR A 126 -7.77 -2.97 -12.29
C TYR A 126 -7.13 -1.57 -12.36
N PRO A 127 -6.60 -1.16 -13.54
CA PRO A 127 -5.95 0.14 -13.70
C PRO A 127 -6.82 1.31 -13.20
N GLY A 128 -6.18 2.31 -12.60
CA GLY A 128 -6.85 3.48 -12.02
C GLY A 128 -7.47 3.22 -10.65
N ASN A 129 -6.98 2.22 -9.90
CA ASN A 129 -7.53 1.80 -8.61
C ASN A 129 -9.00 1.35 -8.72
N ARG A 130 -9.37 0.70 -9.83
CA ARG A 130 -10.72 0.16 -10.03
C ARG A 130 -10.90 -1.09 -9.16
N ASN A 131 -11.90 -1.05 -8.29
CA ASN A 131 -12.29 -2.17 -7.42
C ASN A 131 -12.85 -3.36 -8.23
N PRO A 132 -12.25 -4.56 -8.12
CA PRO A 132 -12.72 -5.78 -8.80
C PRO A 132 -14.07 -6.32 -8.30
N GLU A 133 -14.62 -5.79 -7.20
CA GLU A 133 -15.95 -6.14 -6.68
C GLU A 133 -17.03 -5.14 -7.11
N ASN A 134 -16.66 -4.05 -7.79
CA ASN A 134 -17.62 -3.06 -8.25
C ASN A 134 -18.04 -3.36 -9.71
N PRO A 135 -19.31 -3.70 -9.97
CA PRO A 135 -19.78 -4.04 -11.31
C PRO A 135 -19.67 -2.87 -12.31
N ASP A 136 -19.81 -1.62 -11.86
CA ASP A 136 -19.66 -0.45 -12.75
C ASP A 136 -18.21 -0.28 -13.20
N HIS A 137 -17.24 -0.60 -12.33
CA HIS A 137 -15.82 -0.58 -12.69
C HIS A 137 -15.47 -1.69 -13.69
N LEU A 138 -16.04 -2.89 -13.51
CA LEU A 138 -15.84 -4.02 -14.40
C LEU A 138 -16.46 -3.76 -15.78
N ARG A 139 -17.68 -3.23 -15.83
CA ARG A 139 -18.33 -2.84 -17.09
C ARG A 139 -17.54 -1.79 -17.85
N ASP A 140 -17.02 -0.78 -17.15
CA ASP A 140 -16.21 0.27 -17.77
C ASP A 140 -14.92 -0.30 -18.38
N ILE A 141 -14.19 -1.15 -17.64
CA ILE A 141 -12.93 -1.72 -18.14
C ILE A 141 -13.17 -2.75 -19.25
N ALA A 142 -14.24 -3.55 -19.15
CA ALA A 142 -14.66 -4.48 -20.20
C ALA A 142 -14.93 -3.76 -21.53
N ARG A 143 -15.68 -2.64 -21.47
CA ARG A 143 -15.93 -1.78 -22.63
C ARG A 143 -14.65 -1.18 -23.19
N LEU A 144 -13.75 -0.67 -22.34
CA LEU A 144 -12.49 -0.05 -22.78
C LEU A 144 -11.54 -1.06 -23.45
N TRP A 145 -11.53 -2.30 -22.97
CA TRP A 145 -10.69 -3.37 -23.52
C TRP A 145 -11.37 -4.16 -24.65
N ASN A 146 -12.65 -3.89 -24.91
CA ASN A 146 -13.45 -4.62 -25.89
C ASN A 146 -13.49 -6.13 -25.60
N VAL A 147 -13.79 -6.49 -24.35
CA VAL A 147 -13.94 -7.87 -23.88
C VAL A 147 -15.27 -8.05 -23.17
N GLU A 148 -15.71 -9.30 -23.06
CA GLU A 148 -16.89 -9.64 -22.28
C GLU A 148 -16.64 -9.41 -20.78
N GLU A 149 -17.61 -8.82 -20.07
CA GLU A 149 -17.50 -8.55 -18.62
C GLU A 149 -17.27 -9.84 -17.82
N SER A 150 -17.88 -10.95 -18.24
CA SER A 150 -17.73 -12.27 -17.60
C SER A 150 -16.33 -12.89 -17.75
N SER A 151 -15.50 -12.35 -18.65
CA SER A 151 -14.09 -12.78 -18.80
C SER A 151 -13.17 -12.16 -17.74
N LEU A 152 -13.64 -11.11 -17.06
CA LEU A 152 -12.88 -10.39 -16.06
C LEU A 152 -12.95 -11.10 -14.70
N ALA A 153 -11.80 -11.21 -14.05
CA ALA A 153 -11.73 -11.81 -12.72
C ALA A 153 -12.38 -10.88 -11.68
N VAL A 154 -13.25 -11.47 -10.85
CA VAL A 154 -13.92 -10.82 -9.72
C VAL A 154 -13.28 -11.30 -8.41
N GLY A 155 -13.19 -10.40 -7.44
CA GLY A 155 -12.73 -10.70 -6.09
C GLY A 155 -11.30 -10.27 -5.79
N PRO A 156 -10.78 -10.63 -4.60
CA PRO A 156 -9.51 -10.11 -4.11
C PRO A 156 -8.32 -10.61 -4.91
N GLU A 157 -7.31 -9.74 -5.02
CA GLU A 157 -6.03 -10.07 -5.61
C GLU A 157 -5.33 -11.22 -4.88
N LYS A 158 -4.67 -12.08 -5.66
CA LYS A 158 -3.82 -13.16 -5.13
C LYS A 158 -2.40 -12.64 -5.02
N GLY A 159 -2.00 -12.17 -3.84
CA GLY A 159 -0.62 -11.76 -3.57
C GLY A 159 0.39 -12.91 -3.77
N ILE A 160 1.68 -12.59 -3.90
CA ILE A 160 2.72 -13.56 -4.26
C ILE A 160 2.79 -14.77 -3.33
N ILE A 161 2.64 -14.59 -2.00
CA ILE A 161 2.62 -15.71 -1.06
C ILE A 161 1.45 -16.66 -1.34
N LYS A 162 0.27 -16.11 -1.68
CA LYS A 162 -0.88 -16.92 -2.08
C LYS A 162 -0.61 -17.66 -3.40
N GLN A 163 0.06 -17.01 -4.35
CA GLN A 163 0.46 -17.67 -5.60
C GLN A 163 1.42 -18.82 -5.34
N ILE A 164 2.40 -18.68 -4.44
CA ILE A 164 3.29 -19.77 -4.02
C ILE A 164 2.48 -20.94 -3.44
N GLU A 165 1.52 -20.69 -2.54
CA GLU A 165 0.63 -21.76 -2.03
C GLU A 165 -0.16 -22.46 -3.14
N LEU A 166 -0.61 -21.71 -4.16
CA LEU A 166 -1.34 -22.28 -5.29
C LEU A 166 -0.43 -23.10 -6.21
N MET A 167 0.83 -22.69 -6.38
CA MET A 167 1.85 -23.52 -7.07
C MET A 167 2.14 -24.79 -6.30
N GLU A 168 2.26 -24.74 -4.97
CA GLU A 168 2.44 -25.92 -4.12
C GLU A 168 1.30 -26.93 -4.29
N LYS A 169 0.07 -26.43 -4.50
CA LYS A 169 -1.13 -27.23 -4.80
C LYS A 169 -1.33 -27.53 -6.28
N GLU A 170 -0.38 -27.17 -7.15
CA GLU A 170 -0.42 -27.40 -8.60
C GLU A 170 -1.65 -26.78 -9.28
N GLN A 171 -2.19 -25.71 -8.69
CA GLN A 171 -3.32 -24.94 -9.25
C GLN A 171 -2.85 -23.82 -10.18
N ILE A 172 -1.55 -23.53 -10.19
CA ILE A 172 -0.90 -22.65 -11.16
C ILE A 172 -0.02 -23.54 -12.03
N GLY A 173 -0.38 -23.69 -13.30
CA GLY A 173 0.41 -24.42 -14.30
C GLY A 173 1.39 -23.54 -15.07
N PHE A 174 1.22 -22.22 -15.03
CA PHE A 174 2.05 -21.25 -15.74
C PHE A 174 2.33 -20.05 -14.85
N PHE A 175 3.60 -19.64 -14.76
CA PHE A 175 4.02 -18.49 -13.97
C PHE A 175 4.99 -17.61 -14.76
N TRP A 176 4.60 -16.36 -14.98
CA TRP A 176 5.43 -15.37 -15.68
C TRP A 176 5.97 -14.34 -14.69
N ASN A 177 7.26 -14.45 -14.41
CA ASN A 177 8.00 -13.54 -13.55
C ASN A 177 8.64 -12.42 -14.37
N ILE A 178 8.25 -11.17 -14.13
CA ILE A 178 8.71 -9.99 -14.87
C ILE A 178 9.44 -9.04 -13.93
N HIS A 179 10.72 -8.74 -14.21
CA HIS A 179 11.54 -7.74 -13.49
C HIS A 179 11.59 -7.91 -11.96
N THR A 180 11.45 -9.14 -11.45
CA THR A 180 11.62 -9.44 -10.02
C THR A 180 12.44 -10.70 -9.81
N ASN A 181 13.03 -10.83 -8.62
CA ASN A 181 13.86 -11.97 -8.24
C ASN A 181 13.35 -12.62 -6.95
N PRO A 182 12.23 -13.38 -7.00
CA PRO A 182 11.64 -14.02 -5.83
C PRO A 182 12.58 -14.98 -5.11
N LEU A 183 13.53 -15.63 -5.81
CA LEU A 183 14.52 -16.53 -5.18
C LEU A 183 15.64 -15.81 -4.41
N VAL A 184 15.57 -14.48 -4.30
CA VAL A 184 16.39 -13.67 -3.38
C VAL A 184 15.53 -12.83 -2.46
N SER A 185 14.43 -12.28 -2.97
CA SER A 185 13.64 -11.26 -2.26
C SER A 185 12.53 -11.81 -1.36
N LEU A 186 12.08 -13.05 -1.57
CA LEU A 186 11.03 -13.65 -0.74
C LEU A 186 11.60 -14.36 0.51
N PRO A 187 10.85 -14.38 1.62
CA PRO A 187 11.23 -15.19 2.78
C PRO A 187 11.05 -16.68 2.48
N ASN A 188 11.71 -17.54 3.26
CA ASN A 188 11.63 -18.99 3.15
C ASN A 188 11.97 -19.50 1.73
N LEU A 189 13.16 -19.13 1.25
CA LEU A 189 13.65 -19.46 -0.08
C LEU A 189 13.57 -20.96 -0.46
N PRO A 190 13.86 -21.93 0.44
CA PRO A 190 13.73 -23.35 0.09
C PRO A 190 12.30 -23.74 -0.30
N ARG A 191 11.31 -23.21 0.43
CA ARG A 191 9.88 -23.42 0.12
C ARG A 191 9.51 -22.79 -1.22
N VAL A 192 9.88 -21.52 -1.41
CA VAL A 192 9.59 -20.77 -2.65
C VAL A 192 10.19 -21.47 -3.85
N LYS A 193 11.46 -21.89 -3.77
CA LYS A 193 12.14 -22.60 -4.87
C LYS A 193 11.39 -23.88 -5.24
N LYS A 194 11.05 -24.73 -4.27
CA LYS A 194 10.32 -25.98 -4.50
C LYS A 194 8.94 -25.75 -5.13
N ALA A 195 8.25 -24.68 -4.73
CA ALA A 195 6.96 -24.32 -5.31
C ALA A 195 7.10 -23.84 -6.77
N MET A 196 8.11 -23.02 -7.05
CA MET A 196 8.35 -22.49 -8.40
C MET A 196 8.83 -23.55 -9.41
N GLU A 197 9.36 -24.69 -8.96
CA GLU A 197 9.75 -25.81 -9.85
C GLU A 197 8.53 -26.58 -10.41
N LYS A 198 7.32 -26.35 -9.90
CA LYS A 198 6.08 -27.05 -10.32
C LYS A 198 5.44 -26.50 -11.60
N PRO A 199 5.18 -25.18 -11.75
CA PRO A 199 4.61 -24.61 -12.97
C PRO A 199 5.63 -24.52 -14.11
N PHE A 200 5.14 -24.27 -15.33
CA PHE A 200 5.97 -23.73 -16.41
C PHE A 200 6.34 -22.28 -16.10
N VAL A 201 7.62 -22.03 -15.78
CA VAL A 201 8.12 -20.72 -15.39
C VAL A 201 8.77 -19.99 -16.57
N VAL A 202 8.31 -18.76 -16.81
CA VAL A 202 8.92 -17.78 -17.72
C VAL A 202 9.54 -16.66 -16.91
N VAL A 203 10.79 -16.30 -17.19
CA VAL A 203 11.47 -15.15 -16.58
C VAL A 203 11.78 -14.08 -17.63
N GLN A 204 11.28 -12.86 -17.42
CA GLN A 204 11.63 -11.69 -18.22
C GLN A 204 12.39 -10.70 -17.37
N ASP A 205 13.69 -10.56 -17.65
CA ASP A 205 14.58 -9.69 -16.87
C ASP A 205 15.76 -9.23 -17.74
N PRO A 206 16.33 -8.02 -17.53
CA PRO A 206 17.56 -7.61 -18.20
C PRO A 206 18.78 -8.47 -17.84
N PHE A 207 18.74 -9.22 -16.73
CA PHE A 207 19.86 -10.05 -16.27
C PHE A 207 19.44 -11.50 -16.02
N LEU A 208 20.43 -12.40 -16.04
CA LEU A 208 20.25 -13.74 -15.49
C LEU A 208 20.28 -13.64 -13.97
N THR A 209 19.19 -14.04 -13.31
CA THR A 209 19.02 -13.96 -11.86
C THR A 209 18.97 -15.35 -11.23
N GLU A 210 18.97 -15.43 -9.90
CA GLU A 210 18.74 -16.66 -9.17
C GLU A 210 17.40 -17.30 -9.56
N THR A 211 16.37 -16.48 -9.80
CA THR A 211 15.06 -16.95 -10.26
C THR A 211 15.12 -17.57 -11.66
N THR A 212 16.06 -17.14 -12.52
CA THR A 212 16.27 -17.77 -13.83
C THR A 212 16.69 -19.25 -13.72
N LYS A 213 17.25 -19.68 -12.58
CA LYS A 213 17.68 -21.09 -12.38
C LYS A 213 16.52 -22.09 -12.34
N VAL A 214 15.30 -21.64 -12.11
CA VAL A 214 14.08 -22.47 -12.13
C VAL A 214 13.19 -22.19 -13.34
N ALA A 215 13.66 -21.36 -14.29
CA ALA A 215 12.90 -20.99 -15.47
C ALA A 215 13.04 -22.04 -16.58
N MET A 216 11.93 -22.38 -17.24
CA MET A 216 11.93 -23.16 -18.47
C MET A 216 12.27 -22.30 -19.68
N LEU A 217 11.88 -21.02 -19.64
CA LEU A 217 12.13 -20.03 -20.69
C LEU A 217 12.50 -18.68 -20.06
N TYR A 218 13.43 -17.96 -20.67
CA TYR A 218 13.72 -16.59 -20.26
C TYR A 218 13.88 -15.63 -21.45
N PHE A 219 13.46 -14.39 -21.24
CA PHE A 219 13.60 -13.28 -22.18
C PHE A 219 14.53 -12.22 -21.60
N LEU A 220 15.60 -11.90 -22.32
CA LEU A 220 16.49 -10.79 -21.97
C LEU A 220 15.91 -9.50 -22.53
N GLU A 221 15.60 -8.56 -21.64
CA GLU A 221 15.05 -7.25 -22.01
C GLU A 221 16.11 -6.13 -21.96
N GLN A 222 15.88 -5.05 -22.71
CA GLN A 222 16.73 -3.88 -22.63
C GLN A 222 16.57 -3.13 -21.29
N CYS A 223 17.71 -2.84 -20.66
CA CYS A 223 17.78 -1.98 -19.48
C CYS A 223 17.21 -0.58 -19.74
N GLY A 224 16.62 0.03 -18.72
CA GLY A 224 15.89 1.30 -18.80
C GLY A 224 16.63 2.46 -19.48
N GLY A 225 17.97 2.48 -19.48
CA GLY A 225 18.77 3.49 -20.19
C GLY A 225 18.62 3.49 -21.73
N ARG A 226 18.04 2.44 -22.32
CA ARG A 226 17.80 2.33 -23.78
C ARG A 226 16.31 2.35 -24.16
N ARG A 227 15.39 2.47 -23.20
CA ARG A 227 13.96 2.68 -23.52
C ARG A 227 13.70 4.15 -23.82
N LYS A 228 13.13 4.44 -24.99
CA LYS A 228 12.60 5.78 -25.33
C LYS A 228 11.28 6.02 -24.59
N GLU A 229 11.35 6.26 -23.28
CA GLU A 229 10.18 6.79 -22.55
C GLU A 229 10.22 8.32 -22.53
N ARG A 230 9.12 8.93 -22.98
CA ARG A 230 8.93 10.37 -23.05
C ARG A 230 8.58 10.91 -21.67
N TRP A 231 9.58 11.07 -20.81
CA TRP A 231 9.44 11.91 -19.61
C TRP A 231 9.16 13.34 -20.08
N LYS A 232 7.95 13.87 -19.82
CA LYS A 232 7.67 15.29 -20.08
C LYS A 232 8.61 16.14 -19.22
N ARG A 233 9.50 16.88 -19.89
CA ARG A 233 10.45 17.84 -19.28
C ARG A 233 9.72 18.91 -18.48
N GLY A 234 10.28 19.22 -17.31
CA GLY A 234 9.86 20.27 -16.38
C GLY A 234 9.54 19.63 -15.04
N SER A 235 10.48 19.40 -14.12
CA SER A 235 11.42 20.39 -13.60
C SER A 235 12.61 19.73 -12.88
N VAL A 236 13.80 20.06 -13.39
CA VAL A 236 15.17 20.03 -12.83
C VAL A 236 15.76 18.70 -12.29
N PRO A 237 16.74 18.11 -13.00
CA PRO A 237 17.78 17.29 -12.43
C PRO A 237 19.09 18.09 -12.29
N SER A 238 19.68 18.11 -11.10
CA SER A 238 21.13 18.17 -10.92
C SER A 238 21.43 17.82 -9.47
N ILE A 239 22.14 16.72 -9.26
CA ILE A 239 23.42 16.76 -8.58
C ILE A 239 24.19 15.48 -8.92
N TYR A 240 25.43 15.70 -9.36
CA TYR A 240 26.53 14.77 -9.12
C TYR A 240 26.58 14.36 -7.64
#